data_AF-A0A3S1Q6R0-F1
#
_entry.id   AF-A0A3S1Q6R0-F1
#
_cell.length_a   1.000
_cell.length_b   1.000
_cell.length_c   1.000
_cell.angle_alpha   90.00
_cell.angle_beta   90.00
_cell.angle_gamma   90.00
#
_symmetry.space_group_name_H-M   'P 1'
#
loop_
_entity.id
_entity.type
_entity.pdbx_description
1 polymer ?
#
loop_
_entity_poly.entity_id
_entity_poly.type
_entity_poly.pdbx_seq_one_letter_code
_entity_poly.pdbx_strand_id
1 'polypeptide(L)'
;MSSADLTSQRDLPPERKVSAKGDIAPEHDGPRDTGMDDAGLHRWLERTWRTPSGIVGALSSVDHKVIARRYLITAFVFLGLGGLNAVVMRIQLSGPQRGLIGPDLYNQLFTMHGVTMMFLFAVPIVQATGIYLVPLMVGTRNIAFPRLNAFSYWVYVSGGVFAWVSFALNMAPDVGWFAYVPLSGPEFAPGKRADVWAQMITYTEVSSLAVAVATIVTVFKQRAPGMSLDKIPLYVWAMLVTSFVVVFAMPAVMITSTFLILDRLVGTHIFNPAEGGDALLF
;
A
#
# COMPACT_ATOMS: atom_id res chain seq x y z
N MET A 1 39.92 -11.40 -52.79
CA MET A 1 39.15 -12.51 -52.18
C MET A 1 39.08 -12.19 -50.69
N SER A 2 38.14 -11.35 -50.24
CA SER A 2 36.69 -11.57 -49.99
C SER A 2 36.43 -12.57 -48.85
N SER A 3 36.05 -12.07 -47.67
CA SER A 3 34.68 -12.16 -47.13
C SER A 3 34.64 -11.70 -45.65
N ALA A 4 34.42 -10.40 -45.43
CA ALA A 4 34.01 -9.84 -44.13
C ALA A 4 33.20 -8.57 -44.41
N ASP A 5 32.20 -8.30 -43.57
CA ASP A 5 31.31 -7.13 -43.54
C ASP A 5 30.25 -6.96 -44.64
N LEU A 6 29.10 -7.64 -44.47
CA LEU A 6 27.83 -7.24 -45.10
C LEU A 6 26.59 -7.58 -44.25
N THR A 7 26.51 -7.16 -42.98
CA THR A 7 25.22 -7.08 -42.25
C THR A 7 25.27 -6.08 -41.09
N SER A 8 25.39 -4.77 -41.36
CA SER A 8 25.17 -3.74 -40.32
C SER A 8 24.83 -2.34 -40.85
N GLN A 9 24.31 -2.21 -42.08
CA GLN A 9 24.07 -0.88 -42.70
C GLN A 9 22.67 -0.70 -43.32
N ARG A 10 21.64 -1.36 -42.80
CA ARG A 10 20.26 -1.21 -43.34
C ARG A 10 19.23 -0.54 -42.43
N ASP A 11 19.65 0.09 -41.33
CA ASP A 11 18.74 0.81 -40.43
C ASP A 11 19.23 2.24 -40.13
N LEU A 12 19.49 3.03 -41.18
CA LEU A 12 19.57 4.48 -41.04
C LEU A 12 18.25 5.10 -41.53
N PRO A 13 17.61 5.99 -40.75
CA PRO A 13 16.43 6.71 -41.22
C PRO A 13 16.79 7.55 -42.46
N PRO A 14 15.87 7.74 -43.41
CA PRO A 14 16.15 8.47 -44.64
C PRO A 14 16.53 9.93 -44.34
N GLU A 15 17.52 10.45 -45.07
CA GLU A 15 17.97 11.85 -45.00
C GLU A 15 16.81 12.83 -45.14
N ARG A 16 16.71 13.76 -44.18
CA ARG A 16 15.66 14.76 -44.06
C ARG A 16 15.80 15.81 -45.17
N LYS A 17 14.92 15.78 -46.18
CA LYS A 17 14.73 16.92 -47.09
C LYS A 17 14.02 18.04 -46.33
N VAL A 18 14.72 19.14 -46.08
CA VAL A 18 14.14 20.35 -45.50
C VAL A 18 13.20 20.98 -46.52
N SER A 19 11.89 20.83 -46.32
CA SER A 19 10.84 21.52 -47.06
C SER A 19 10.52 22.84 -46.35
N ALA A 20 10.72 23.95 -47.06
CA ALA A 20 10.35 25.28 -46.62
C ALA A 20 8.84 25.52 -46.84
N LYS A 21 8.02 25.37 -45.80
CA LYS A 21 6.82 26.21 -45.56
C LYS A 21 6.18 25.84 -44.23
N GLY A 22 5.82 26.88 -43.49
CA GLY A 22 5.31 26.79 -42.13
C GLY A 22 3.96 26.08 -42.03
N ASP A 23 3.90 25.17 -41.07
CA ASP A 23 2.74 24.89 -40.22
C ASP A 23 3.30 24.33 -38.91
N ILE A 24 3.07 25.04 -37.80
CA ILE A 24 3.62 24.70 -36.48
C ILE A 24 2.68 23.70 -35.79
N ALA A 25 2.45 22.55 -36.42
CA ALA A 25 1.98 21.37 -35.70
C ALA A 25 3.23 20.63 -35.20
N PRO A 26 3.33 20.22 -33.91
CA PRO A 26 4.43 19.38 -33.48
C PRO A 26 4.39 18.10 -34.33
N GLU A 27 5.38 17.94 -35.19
CA GLU A 27 5.62 16.73 -35.97
C GLU A 27 5.86 15.61 -34.94
N HIS A 28 4.82 14.84 -34.64
CA HIS A 28 4.91 13.68 -33.75
C HIS A 28 5.77 12.65 -34.49
N ASP A 29 7.07 12.65 -34.20
CA ASP A 29 8.15 11.91 -34.88
C ASP A 29 8.12 10.39 -34.58
N GLY A 30 6.95 9.85 -34.27
CA GLY A 30 6.70 8.45 -33.98
C GLY A 30 5.74 7.84 -35.00
N PRO A 31 5.89 6.55 -35.33
CA PRO A 31 4.99 5.90 -36.26
C PRO A 31 3.54 5.93 -35.73
N ARG A 32 2.60 6.36 -36.57
CA ARG A 32 1.18 6.40 -36.24
C ARG A 32 0.59 4.99 -36.28
N ASP A 33 -0.38 4.74 -35.41
CA ASP A 33 -1.17 3.50 -35.36
C ASP A 33 -1.83 3.17 -36.71
N THR A 34 -2.27 4.20 -37.44
CA THR A 34 -2.84 4.09 -38.79
C THR A 34 -1.83 3.73 -39.89
N GLY A 35 -0.53 3.78 -39.59
CA GLY A 35 0.55 3.50 -40.54
C GLY A 35 1.20 2.12 -40.37
N MET A 36 0.72 1.30 -39.42
CA MET A 36 1.25 -0.03 -39.15
C MET A 36 0.23 -1.12 -39.54
N ASP A 37 0.74 -2.29 -39.93
CA ASP A 37 -0.09 -3.49 -39.99
C ASP A 37 -0.48 -3.94 -38.57
N ASP A 38 -1.57 -4.71 -38.44
CA ASP A 38 -2.08 -5.16 -37.13
C ASP A 38 -1.00 -5.86 -36.29
N ALA A 39 -0.15 -6.67 -36.92
CA ALA A 39 0.95 -7.38 -36.26
C ALA A 39 2.07 -6.41 -35.81
N GLY A 40 2.40 -5.40 -36.61
CA GLY A 40 3.35 -4.35 -36.28
C GLY A 40 2.86 -3.48 -35.13
N LEU A 41 1.60 -3.06 -35.18
CA LEU A 41 0.96 -2.29 -34.11
C LEU A 41 0.96 -3.07 -32.80
N HIS A 42 0.61 -4.35 -32.83
CA HIS A 42 0.58 -5.19 -31.63
C HIS A 42 1.96 -5.32 -30.99
N ARG A 43 3.01 -5.59 -31.79
CA ARG A 43 4.40 -5.65 -31.30
C ARG A 43 4.88 -4.31 -30.75
N TRP A 44 4.52 -3.20 -31.40
CA TRP A 44 4.91 -1.87 -30.94
C TRP A 44 4.25 -1.52 -29.61
N LEU A 45 2.94 -1.75 -29.48
CA LEU A 45 2.20 -1.56 -28.24
C LEU A 45 2.74 -2.46 -27.13
N GLU A 46 2.99 -3.73 -27.41
CA GLU A 46 3.55 -4.67 -26.44
C GLU A 46 4.92 -4.18 -25.94
N ARG A 47 5.81 -3.74 -26.82
CA ARG A 47 7.12 -3.19 -26.43
C ARG A 47 7.01 -1.89 -25.62
N THR A 48 6.04 -1.05 -25.93
CA THR A 48 5.84 0.25 -25.28
C THR A 48 5.22 0.09 -23.88
N TRP A 49 4.27 -0.82 -23.73
CA TRP A 49 3.51 -1.04 -22.50
C TRP A 49 4.03 -2.22 -21.66
N ARG A 50 5.06 -2.95 -22.11
CA ARG A 50 5.66 -4.01 -21.30
C ARG A 50 6.22 -3.44 -20.00
N THR A 51 6.01 -4.17 -18.92
CA THR A 51 6.82 -3.96 -17.71
C THR A 51 8.24 -4.44 -18.03
N PRO A 52 9.30 -3.66 -17.74
CA PRO A 52 10.66 -4.12 -17.94
C PRO A 52 10.90 -5.46 -17.25
N SER A 53 11.66 -6.36 -17.88
CA SER A 53 11.98 -7.66 -17.30
C SER A 53 13.01 -7.53 -16.17
N GLY A 54 13.02 -8.51 -15.26
CA GLY A 54 13.98 -8.57 -14.16
C GLY A 54 13.51 -7.84 -12.90
N ILE A 55 14.39 -7.79 -11.90
CA ILE A 55 14.08 -7.32 -10.55
C ILE A 55 13.69 -5.82 -10.56
N VAL A 56 14.41 -4.99 -11.32
CA VAL A 56 14.15 -3.55 -11.38
C VAL A 56 12.76 -3.27 -11.96
N GLY A 57 12.37 -3.95 -13.04
CA GLY A 57 11.04 -3.77 -13.63
C GLY A 57 9.93 -4.37 -12.79
N ALA A 58 10.20 -5.48 -12.08
CA ALA A 58 9.31 -5.97 -11.04
C ALA A 58 9.12 -4.88 -9.98
N LEU A 59 10.16 -4.39 -9.30
CA LEU A 59 10.01 -3.43 -8.19
C LEU A 59 9.41 -2.08 -8.62
N SER A 60 9.68 -1.63 -9.85
CA SER A 60 9.28 -0.29 -10.34
C SER A 60 7.91 -0.23 -11.03
N SER A 61 7.18 -1.34 -11.16
CA SER A 61 5.86 -1.34 -11.82
C SER A 61 4.85 -0.42 -11.11
N VAL A 62 4.12 0.36 -11.91
CA VAL A 62 3.05 1.28 -11.47
C VAL A 62 1.67 0.89 -11.99
N ASP A 63 1.55 -0.31 -12.57
CA ASP A 63 0.27 -0.84 -13.03
C ASP A 63 -0.59 -1.23 -11.81
N HIS A 64 -1.81 -0.68 -11.73
CA HIS A 64 -2.71 -0.92 -10.60
C HIS A 64 -3.03 -2.42 -10.38
N LYS A 65 -3.10 -3.24 -11.43
CA LYS A 65 -3.35 -4.68 -11.31
C LYS A 65 -2.15 -5.40 -10.71
N VAL A 66 -0.95 -5.00 -11.11
CA VAL A 66 0.29 -5.54 -10.54
C VAL A 66 0.39 -5.17 -9.06
N ILE A 67 0.19 -3.90 -8.71
CA ILE A 67 0.23 -3.44 -7.33
C ILE A 67 -0.85 -4.09 -6.49
N ALA A 68 -2.09 -4.17 -6.97
CA ALA A 68 -3.17 -4.83 -6.25
C ALA A 68 -2.89 -6.32 -6.00
N ARG A 69 -2.34 -7.05 -6.98
CA ARG A 69 -1.94 -8.46 -6.76
C ARG A 69 -0.88 -8.58 -5.68
N ARG A 70 0.06 -7.64 -5.59
CA ARG A 70 1.04 -7.64 -4.51
C ARG A 70 0.39 -7.42 -3.16
N TYR A 71 -0.51 -6.43 -3.04
CA TYR A 71 -1.28 -6.22 -1.81
C TYR A 71 -2.05 -7.49 -1.41
N LEU A 72 -2.75 -8.14 -2.35
CA LEU A 72 -3.48 -9.38 -2.09
C LEU A 72 -2.54 -10.46 -1.54
N ILE A 73 -1.46 -10.77 -2.24
CA ILE A 73 -0.51 -11.82 -1.84
C ILE A 73 0.07 -11.51 -0.46
N THR A 74 0.56 -10.29 -0.24
CA THR A 74 1.14 -9.87 1.04
C THR A 74 0.11 -9.92 2.17
N ALA A 75 -1.13 -9.47 1.94
CA ALA A 75 -2.20 -9.54 2.95
C ALA A 75 -2.52 -11.00 3.31
N PHE A 76 -2.57 -11.91 2.33
CA PHE A 76 -2.77 -13.35 2.61
C PHE A 76 -1.59 -13.99 3.36
N VAL A 77 -0.35 -13.53 3.13
CA VAL A 77 0.80 -13.94 3.96
C VAL A 77 0.59 -13.50 5.40
N PHE A 78 0.21 -12.24 5.63
CA PHE A 78 -0.11 -11.75 6.97
C PHE A 78 -1.32 -12.44 7.60
N LEU A 79 -2.33 -12.82 6.82
CA LEU A 79 -3.44 -13.66 7.29
C LEU A 79 -2.92 -14.97 7.87
N GLY A 80 -2.03 -15.64 7.15
CA GLY A 80 -1.40 -16.88 7.61
C GLY A 80 -0.61 -16.67 8.91
N LEU A 81 0.22 -15.64 8.98
CA LEU A 81 1.02 -15.32 10.16
C LEU A 81 0.17 -14.95 11.38
N GLY A 82 -0.81 -14.07 11.22
CA GLY A 82 -1.74 -13.73 12.30
C GLY A 82 -2.65 -14.89 12.69
N GLY A 83 -3.04 -15.74 11.74
CA GLY A 83 -3.77 -16.98 12.00
C GLY A 83 -2.96 -17.96 12.85
N LEU A 84 -1.65 -18.08 12.60
CA LEU A 84 -0.75 -18.89 13.43
C LEU A 84 -0.70 -18.38 14.86
N ASN A 85 -0.58 -17.06 15.08
CA ASN A 85 -0.65 -16.47 16.42
C ASN A 85 -1.96 -16.83 17.13
N ALA A 86 -3.09 -16.77 16.42
CA ALA A 86 -4.39 -17.16 16.98
C ALA A 86 -4.45 -18.63 17.38
N VAL A 87 -3.93 -19.54 16.54
CA VAL A 87 -3.89 -20.97 16.86
C VAL A 87 -3.07 -21.22 18.12
N VAL A 88 -1.88 -20.62 18.24
CA VAL A 88 -1.03 -20.77 19.44
C VAL A 88 -1.75 -20.29 20.69
N MET A 89 -2.39 -19.11 20.64
CA MET A 89 -3.19 -18.59 21.76
C MET A 89 -4.35 -19.53 22.12
N ARG A 90 -5.08 -20.06 21.13
CA ARG A 90 -6.19 -20.99 21.35
C ARG A 90 -5.73 -22.30 21.95
N ILE A 91 -4.55 -22.80 21.57
CA ILE A 91 -3.96 -23.99 22.21
C ILE A 91 -3.61 -23.68 23.67
N GLN A 92 -2.97 -22.55 23.98
CA GLN A 92 -2.70 -22.13 25.36
C GLN A 92 -3.98 -22.08 26.22
N LEU A 93 -5.09 -21.58 25.65
CA LEU A 93 -6.38 -21.44 26.33
C LEU A 93 -7.28 -22.68 26.27
N SER A 94 -6.83 -23.79 25.69
CA SER A 94 -7.65 -25.01 25.56
C SER A 94 -7.89 -25.75 26.89
N GLY A 95 -7.22 -25.33 27.96
CA GLY A 95 -7.45 -25.81 29.33
C GLY A 95 -6.84 -24.85 30.35
N PRO A 96 -7.30 -24.88 31.61
CA PRO A 96 -6.71 -24.06 32.67
C PRO A 96 -5.26 -24.46 32.93
N GLN A 97 -4.40 -23.48 33.25
CA GLN A 97 -3.00 -23.68 33.68
C GLN A 97 -2.14 -24.54 32.73
N ARG A 98 -2.41 -24.54 31.42
CA ARG A 98 -1.73 -25.40 30.44
C ARG A 98 -0.20 -25.17 30.33
N GLY A 99 0.27 -23.95 30.59
CA GLY A 99 1.69 -23.62 30.66
C GLY A 99 2.48 -23.73 29.34
N LEU A 100 1.82 -23.74 28.16
CA LEU A 100 2.49 -23.84 26.85
C LEU A 100 3.32 -22.59 26.54
N ILE A 101 2.77 -21.40 26.82
CA ILE A 101 3.45 -20.11 26.66
C ILE A 101 3.28 -19.26 27.92
N GLY A 102 4.29 -18.45 28.23
CA GLY A 102 4.27 -17.51 29.35
C GLY A 102 3.43 -16.26 29.05
N PRO A 103 3.11 -15.44 30.08
CA PRO A 103 2.27 -14.26 29.92
C PRO A 103 2.82 -13.21 28.94
N ASP A 104 4.13 -12.98 28.94
CA ASP A 104 4.80 -12.02 28.04
C ASP A 104 4.59 -12.39 26.56
N LEU A 105 4.92 -13.63 26.20
CA LEU A 105 4.73 -14.12 24.83
C LEU A 105 3.25 -14.18 24.45
N TYR A 106 2.35 -14.51 25.38
CA TYR A 106 0.91 -14.47 25.12
C TYR A 106 0.44 -13.06 24.77
N ASN A 107 0.88 -12.04 25.52
CA ASN A 107 0.53 -10.65 25.26
C ASN A 107 1.09 -10.14 23.92
N GLN A 108 2.33 -10.53 23.57
CA GLN A 108 2.91 -10.25 22.26
C GLN A 108 2.11 -10.90 21.12
N LEU A 109 1.78 -12.20 21.24
CA LEU A 109 0.99 -12.93 20.25
C LEU A 109 -0.40 -12.34 20.06
N PHE A 110 -1.08 -11.99 21.16
CA PHE A 110 -2.40 -11.36 21.14
C PHE A 110 -2.37 -10.02 20.43
N THR A 111 -1.42 -9.17 20.79
CA THR A 111 -1.29 -7.84 20.21
C THR A 111 -0.93 -7.93 18.73
N MET A 112 0.07 -8.76 18.38
CA MET A 112 0.47 -8.98 16.99
C MET A 112 -0.64 -9.60 16.15
N HIS A 113 -1.43 -10.51 16.71
CA HIS A 113 -2.61 -11.05 16.01
C HIS A 113 -3.60 -9.93 15.67
N GLY A 114 -4.02 -9.14 16.66
CA GLY A 114 -4.99 -8.07 16.45
C GLY A 114 -4.50 -7.01 15.46
N VAL A 115 -3.27 -6.54 15.63
CA VAL A 115 -2.61 -5.60 14.71
C VAL A 115 -2.54 -6.16 13.29
N THR A 116 -2.12 -7.42 13.15
CA THR A 116 -1.97 -8.05 11.83
C THR A 116 -3.33 -8.21 11.14
N MET A 117 -4.37 -8.63 11.87
CA MET A 117 -5.70 -8.81 11.28
C MET A 117 -6.34 -7.48 10.88
N MET A 118 -6.24 -6.43 11.70
CA MET A 118 -6.86 -5.14 11.41
C MET A 118 -6.07 -4.34 10.36
N PHE A 119 -4.79 -4.09 10.61
CA PHE A 119 -3.99 -3.16 9.81
C PHE A 119 -3.20 -3.81 8.69
N LEU A 120 -2.83 -5.09 8.83
CA LEU A 120 -2.04 -5.80 7.83
C LEU A 120 -2.83 -6.77 6.95
N PHE A 121 -4.12 -7.01 7.26
CA PHE A 121 -4.98 -7.88 6.45
C PHE A 121 -6.29 -7.20 6.05
N ALA A 122 -7.15 -6.84 6.99
CA ALA A 122 -8.51 -6.37 6.71
C ALA A 122 -8.54 -5.07 5.90
N VAL A 123 -7.76 -4.06 6.30
CA VAL A 123 -7.67 -2.81 5.53
C VAL A 123 -6.98 -3.03 4.18
N PRO A 124 -5.80 -3.69 4.11
CA PRO A 124 -5.11 -3.94 2.84
C PRO A 124 -5.91 -4.79 1.84
N ILE A 125 -6.69 -5.79 2.26
CA ILE A 125 -7.45 -6.63 1.32
C ILE A 125 -8.55 -5.82 0.63
N VAL A 126 -9.26 -4.97 1.39
CA VAL A 126 -10.29 -4.07 0.85
C VAL A 126 -9.64 -3.09 -0.13
N GLN A 127 -8.52 -2.48 0.25
CA GLN A 127 -7.76 -1.58 -0.63
C GLN A 127 -7.28 -2.28 -1.90
N ALA A 128 -6.75 -3.49 -1.80
CA ALA A 128 -6.26 -4.26 -2.94
C ALA A 128 -7.37 -4.52 -3.96
N THR A 129 -8.55 -4.93 -3.48
CA THR A 129 -9.72 -5.13 -4.34
C THR A 129 -10.15 -3.81 -4.99
N GLY A 130 -10.11 -2.70 -4.26
CA GLY A 130 -10.38 -1.36 -4.78
C GLY A 130 -9.42 -0.95 -5.88
N ILE A 131 -8.12 -1.05 -5.63
CA ILE A 131 -7.05 -0.75 -6.61
C ILE A 131 -7.22 -1.61 -7.86
N TYR A 132 -7.59 -2.89 -7.72
CA TYR A 132 -7.77 -3.79 -8.85
C TYR A 132 -9.02 -3.47 -9.66
N LEU A 133 -10.17 -3.38 -9.00
CA LEU A 133 -11.49 -3.39 -9.63
C LEU A 133 -12.00 -2.00 -9.98
N VAL A 134 -11.76 -0.98 -9.15
CA VAL A 134 -12.32 0.36 -9.37
C VAL A 134 -11.91 0.93 -10.74
N PRO A 135 -10.61 0.95 -11.13
CA PRO A 135 -10.21 1.46 -12.43
C PRO A 135 -10.92 0.73 -13.60
N LEU A 136 -11.07 -0.59 -13.49
CA LEU A 136 -11.73 -1.43 -14.49
C LEU A 136 -13.23 -1.14 -14.59
N MET A 137 -13.90 -1.01 -13.45
CA MET A 137 -15.33 -0.77 -13.38
C MET A 137 -15.73 0.64 -13.84
N VAL A 138 -14.85 1.63 -13.68
CA VAL A 138 -15.08 2.98 -14.18
C VAL A 138 -14.54 3.22 -15.59
N GLY A 139 -13.90 2.22 -16.20
CA GLY A 139 -13.42 2.27 -17.58
C GLY A 139 -12.15 3.11 -17.79
N THR A 140 -11.32 3.31 -16.77
CA THR A 140 -10.00 3.97 -16.92
C THR A 140 -8.88 2.95 -17.07
N ARG A 141 -7.79 3.37 -17.71
CA ARG A 141 -6.60 2.54 -17.95
C ARG A 141 -5.82 2.26 -16.67
N ASN A 142 -5.79 3.20 -15.73
CA ASN A 142 -5.05 3.08 -14.47
C ASN A 142 -5.71 3.98 -13.41
N ILE A 143 -5.30 3.81 -12.16
CA ILE A 143 -5.68 4.66 -11.03
C ILE A 143 -5.10 6.09 -11.18
N ALA A 144 -5.72 7.09 -10.56
CA ALA A 144 -5.38 8.50 -10.72
C ALA A 144 -3.93 8.87 -10.42
N PHE A 145 -3.32 8.23 -9.42
CA PHE A 145 -1.93 8.47 -9.03
C PHE A 145 -1.13 7.15 -9.02
N PRO A 146 -0.68 6.66 -10.19
CA PRO A 146 -0.02 5.35 -10.29
C PRO A 146 1.24 5.21 -9.43
N ARG A 147 2.07 6.27 -9.37
CA ARG A 147 3.29 6.28 -8.55
C ARG A 147 2.99 6.35 -7.05
N LEU A 148 1.97 7.12 -6.65
CA LEU A 148 1.53 7.18 -5.26
C LEU A 148 0.96 5.83 -4.80
N ASN A 149 0.24 5.14 -5.67
CA ASN A 149 -0.26 3.79 -5.42
C ASN A 149 0.87 2.74 -5.31
N ALA A 150 1.93 2.87 -6.12
CA ALA A 150 3.12 2.03 -5.95
C ALA A 150 3.86 2.34 -4.65
N PHE A 151 3.99 3.62 -4.29
CA PHE A 151 4.56 4.08 -3.03
C PHE A 151 3.79 3.53 -1.83
N SER A 152 2.45 3.61 -1.83
CA SER A 152 1.62 3.12 -0.72
C SER A 152 1.89 1.65 -0.43
N TYR A 153 2.04 0.82 -1.47
CA TYR A 153 2.38 -0.60 -1.31
C TYR A 153 3.69 -0.80 -0.55
N TRP A 154 4.73 -0.05 -0.93
CA TRP A 154 6.04 -0.16 -0.29
C TRP A 154 6.03 0.33 1.16
N VAL A 155 5.28 1.38 1.46
CA VAL A 155 5.08 1.85 2.84
C VAL A 155 4.38 0.78 3.67
N TYR A 156 3.31 0.19 3.13
CA TYR A 156 2.57 -0.91 3.77
C TYR A 156 3.46 -2.13 4.07
N VAL A 157 4.21 -2.62 3.09
CA VAL A 157 5.13 -3.74 3.28
C VAL A 157 6.21 -3.39 4.31
N SER A 158 6.75 -2.18 4.27
CA SER A 158 7.76 -1.73 5.24
C SER A 158 7.22 -1.73 6.66
N GLY A 159 5.98 -1.26 6.87
CA GLY A 159 5.31 -1.30 8.17
C GLY A 159 5.06 -2.73 8.67
N GLY A 160 4.59 -3.62 7.80
CA GLY A 160 4.38 -5.02 8.14
C GLY A 160 5.68 -5.77 8.45
N VAL A 161 6.73 -5.56 7.64
CA VAL A 161 8.06 -6.12 7.89
C VAL A 161 8.64 -5.59 9.20
N PHE A 162 8.53 -4.29 9.47
CA PHE A 162 8.98 -3.68 10.71
C PHE A 162 8.32 -4.34 11.94
N ALA A 163 7.01 -4.57 11.90
CA ALA A 163 6.27 -5.22 12.98
C ALA A 163 6.62 -6.71 13.17
N TRP A 164 6.84 -7.46 12.10
CA TRP A 164 7.16 -8.88 12.20
C TRP A 164 8.64 -9.14 12.51
N VAL A 165 9.54 -8.25 12.07
CA VAL A 165 10.95 -8.27 12.49
C VAL A 165 11.05 -7.95 13.98
N SER A 166 10.30 -6.98 14.49
CA SER A 166 10.30 -6.70 15.94
C SER A 166 9.80 -7.89 16.74
N PHE A 167 8.77 -8.60 16.28
CA PHE A 167 8.32 -9.86 16.89
C PHE A 167 9.43 -10.93 16.91
N ALA A 168 10.13 -11.13 15.80
CA ALA A 168 11.26 -12.06 15.73
C ALA A 168 12.42 -11.69 16.67
N LEU A 169 12.58 -10.41 16.98
CA LEU A 169 13.58 -9.89 17.92
C LEU A 169 13.07 -9.83 19.38
N ASN A 170 11.90 -10.41 19.68
CA ASN A 170 11.24 -10.35 21.00
C ASN A 170 10.91 -8.92 21.48
N MET A 171 10.70 -8.02 20.52
CA MET A 171 10.38 -6.61 20.70
C MET A 171 8.99 -6.27 20.15
N ALA A 172 8.10 -7.25 19.97
CA ALA A 172 6.74 -6.95 19.54
C ALA A 172 5.96 -6.21 20.64
N PRO A 173 4.96 -5.42 20.24
CA PRO A 173 4.06 -4.79 21.20
C PRO A 173 3.32 -5.83 22.03
N ASP A 174 3.13 -5.55 23.31
CA ASP A 174 2.52 -6.41 24.33
C ASP A 174 1.37 -5.73 25.09
N VAL A 175 0.87 -4.61 24.54
CA VAL A 175 -0.11 -3.71 25.17
C VAL A 175 -1.53 -3.81 24.59
N GLY A 176 -1.81 -4.86 23.82
CA GLY A 176 -3.04 -5.01 23.06
C GLY A 176 -3.07 -4.16 21.77
N TRP A 177 -3.97 -4.50 20.85
CA TRP A 177 -3.96 -3.86 19.51
C TRP A 177 -4.43 -2.40 19.50
N PHE A 178 -5.11 -1.95 20.56
CA PHE A 178 -5.47 -0.55 20.78
C PHE A 178 -4.35 0.27 21.43
N ALA A 179 -3.40 -0.38 22.12
CA ALA A 179 -2.31 0.28 22.85
C ALA A 179 -2.77 1.41 23.80
N TYR A 180 -3.83 1.17 24.58
CA TYR A 180 -4.37 2.14 25.53
C TYR A 180 -3.30 2.66 26.50
N VAL A 181 -3.32 3.98 26.72
CA VAL A 181 -2.68 4.62 27.88
C VAL A 181 -3.53 4.39 29.14
N PRO A 182 -2.93 4.29 30.34
CA PRO A 182 -1.51 4.47 30.63
C PRO A 182 -0.65 3.24 30.36
N LEU A 183 -1.22 2.07 30.04
CA LEU A 183 -0.47 0.82 29.85
C LEU A 183 0.63 0.95 28.78
N SER A 184 0.35 1.65 27.68
CA SER A 184 1.33 1.95 26.64
C SER A 184 2.28 3.09 26.97
N GLY A 185 2.16 3.73 28.13
CA GLY A 185 3.04 4.79 28.62
C GLY A 185 4.40 4.26 29.11
N PRO A 186 5.40 5.14 29.28
CA PRO A 186 6.76 4.74 29.65
C PRO A 186 6.85 4.10 31.05
N GLU A 187 5.88 4.38 31.92
CA GLU A 187 5.78 3.83 33.27
C GLU A 187 5.43 2.33 33.28
N PHE A 188 4.46 1.91 32.45
CA PHE A 188 3.93 0.54 32.46
C PHE A 188 4.48 -0.36 31.36
N ALA A 189 4.88 0.23 30.22
CA ALA A 189 5.52 -0.47 29.11
C ALA A 189 6.93 0.10 28.87
N PRO A 190 7.92 -0.21 29.72
CA PRO A 190 9.28 0.23 29.49
C PRO A 190 9.87 -0.36 28.21
N GLY A 191 10.83 0.34 27.60
CA GLY A 191 11.48 -0.10 26.36
C GLY A 191 10.77 0.38 25.09
N LYS A 192 10.90 -0.39 24.00
CA LYS A 192 10.53 0.05 22.63
C LYS A 192 9.32 -0.68 22.04
N ARG A 193 8.67 -1.56 22.79
CA ARG A 193 7.55 -2.40 22.30
C ARG A 193 6.32 -1.57 21.91
N ALA A 194 5.91 -0.62 22.74
CA ALA A 194 4.82 0.31 22.40
C ALA A 194 5.21 1.28 21.26
N ASP A 195 6.48 1.69 21.19
CA ASP A 195 6.99 2.54 20.10
C ASP A 195 6.87 1.84 18.74
N VAL A 196 7.15 0.53 18.70
CA VAL A 196 6.97 -0.31 17.50
C VAL A 196 5.52 -0.31 17.03
N TRP A 197 4.55 -0.44 17.96
CA TRP A 197 3.13 -0.37 17.60
C TRP A 197 2.80 0.97 16.97
N ALA A 198 3.12 2.07 17.66
CA ALA A 198 2.74 3.40 17.24
C ALA A 198 3.38 3.77 15.89
N GLN A 199 4.64 3.38 15.68
CA GLN A 199 5.32 3.61 14.42
C GLN A 199 4.76 2.76 13.27
N MET A 200 4.38 1.50 13.54
CA MET A 200 3.73 0.63 12.56
C MET A 200 2.40 1.22 12.08
N ILE A 201 1.58 1.76 12.99
CA ILE A 201 0.33 2.44 12.66
C ILE A 201 0.60 3.55 11.63
N THR A 202 1.59 4.41 11.85
CA THR A 202 1.94 5.48 10.92
C THR A 202 2.26 4.98 9.51
N TYR A 203 3.00 3.87 9.37
CA TYR A 203 3.24 3.27 8.05
C TYR A 203 1.93 2.81 7.39
N THR A 204 1.10 2.06 8.11
CA THR A 204 -0.15 1.51 7.55
C THR A 204 -1.15 2.62 7.21
N GLU A 205 -1.20 3.69 7.99
CA GLU A 205 -2.10 4.82 7.75
C GLU A 205 -1.67 5.69 6.57
N VAL A 206 -0.38 5.98 6.44
CA VAL A 206 0.15 6.71 5.27
C VAL A 206 -0.13 5.94 3.97
N SER A 207 0.07 4.61 3.98
CA SER A 207 -0.33 3.76 2.85
C SER A 207 -1.82 3.88 2.56
N SER A 208 -2.66 3.80 3.59
CA SER A 208 -4.11 3.77 3.45
C SER A 208 -4.67 5.09 2.91
N LEU A 209 -4.17 6.22 3.39
CA LEU A 209 -4.53 7.55 2.91
C LEU A 209 -4.17 7.74 1.44
N ALA A 210 -2.98 7.27 1.03
CA ALA A 210 -2.54 7.34 -0.36
C ALA A 210 -3.50 6.59 -1.32
N VAL A 211 -3.93 5.38 -0.94
CA VAL A 211 -4.89 4.59 -1.72
C VAL A 211 -6.28 5.24 -1.74
N ALA A 212 -6.74 5.77 -0.60
CA ALA A 212 -8.05 6.42 -0.50
C ALA A 212 -8.14 7.66 -1.39
N VAL A 213 -7.15 8.54 -1.33
CA VAL A 213 -7.08 9.75 -2.18
C VAL A 213 -7.03 9.36 -3.66
N ALA A 214 -6.21 8.37 -4.03
CA ALA A 214 -6.15 7.89 -5.40
C ALA A 214 -7.49 7.32 -5.87
N THR A 215 -8.20 6.57 -5.02
CA THR A 215 -9.51 6.00 -5.35
C THR A 215 -10.56 7.09 -5.54
N ILE A 216 -10.64 8.07 -4.64
CA ILE A 216 -11.57 9.22 -4.74
C ILE A 216 -11.35 9.95 -6.07
N VAL A 217 -10.11 10.32 -6.39
CA VAL A 217 -9.81 11.05 -7.63
C VAL A 217 -10.10 10.20 -8.86
N THR A 218 -9.81 8.90 -8.82
CA THR A 218 -10.12 7.97 -9.92
C THR A 218 -11.61 7.97 -10.20
N VAL A 219 -12.43 7.82 -9.16
CA VAL A 219 -13.89 7.80 -9.30
C VAL A 219 -14.38 9.15 -9.79
N PHE A 220 -13.94 10.29 -9.27
CA PHE A 220 -14.48 11.59 -9.68
C PHE A 220 -13.98 12.13 -11.03
N LYS A 221 -12.75 11.81 -11.42
CA LYS A 221 -12.07 12.47 -12.54
C LYS A 221 -11.70 11.55 -13.70
N GLN A 222 -11.77 10.23 -13.54
CA GLN A 222 -11.31 9.28 -14.57
C GLN A 222 -12.38 8.29 -15.03
N ARG A 223 -13.66 8.50 -14.68
CA ARG A 223 -14.76 7.71 -15.24
C ARG A 223 -14.83 7.83 -16.76
N ALA A 224 -15.30 6.76 -17.40
CA ALA A 224 -15.58 6.75 -18.83
C ALA A 224 -16.56 7.87 -19.22
N PRO A 225 -16.42 8.47 -20.41
CA PRO A 225 -17.34 9.48 -20.92
C PRO A 225 -18.80 8.98 -20.90
N GLY A 226 -19.73 9.81 -20.42
CA GLY A 226 -21.15 9.46 -20.31
C GLY A 226 -21.55 8.70 -19.03
N MET A 227 -20.59 8.30 -18.19
CA MET A 227 -20.84 7.68 -16.89
C MET A 227 -21.01 8.74 -15.79
N SER A 228 -22.27 9.07 -15.50
CA SER A 228 -22.64 9.91 -14.35
C SER A 228 -22.50 9.14 -13.03
N LEU A 229 -22.46 9.87 -11.91
CA LEU A 229 -22.17 9.28 -10.59
C LEU A 229 -23.27 8.30 -10.12
N ASP A 230 -24.52 8.54 -10.50
CA ASP A 230 -25.67 7.66 -10.28
C ASP A 230 -25.60 6.34 -11.07
N LYS A 231 -24.72 6.25 -12.08
CA LYS A 231 -24.57 5.07 -12.95
C LYS A 231 -23.36 4.20 -12.62
N ILE A 232 -22.52 4.60 -11.66
CA ILE A 232 -21.36 3.78 -11.29
C ILE A 232 -21.83 2.51 -10.53
N PRO A 233 -21.11 1.38 -10.66
CA PRO A 233 -21.48 0.15 -9.96
C PRO A 233 -21.51 0.31 -8.44
N LEU A 234 -22.37 -0.45 -7.77
CA LEU A 234 -22.53 -0.40 -6.30
C LEU A 234 -21.21 -0.63 -5.55
N TYR A 235 -20.35 -1.53 -6.06
CA TYR A 235 -19.03 -1.75 -5.49
C TYR A 235 -18.14 -0.50 -5.55
N VAL A 236 -18.18 0.25 -6.66
CA VAL A 236 -17.42 1.52 -6.80
C VAL A 236 -17.96 2.57 -5.82
N TRP A 237 -19.28 2.62 -5.63
CA TRP A 237 -19.91 3.46 -4.61
C TRP A 237 -19.43 3.11 -3.20
N ALA A 238 -19.43 1.83 -2.83
CA ALA A 238 -18.94 1.38 -1.54
C ALA A 238 -17.47 1.78 -1.34
N MET A 239 -16.61 1.54 -2.34
CA MET A 239 -15.20 1.93 -2.28
C MET A 239 -15.00 3.45 -2.18
N LEU A 240 -15.86 4.24 -2.84
CA LEU A 240 -15.83 5.69 -2.72
C LEU A 240 -16.14 6.15 -1.29
N VAL A 241 -17.21 5.61 -0.69
CA VAL A 241 -17.59 5.93 0.69
C VAL A 241 -16.51 5.49 1.67
N THR A 242 -15.99 4.26 1.54
CA THR A 242 -14.88 3.77 2.35
C THR A 242 -13.65 4.68 2.24
N SER A 243 -13.33 5.15 1.04
CA SER A 243 -12.19 6.06 0.85
C SER A 243 -12.39 7.40 1.55
N PHE A 244 -13.61 7.97 1.55
CA PHE A 244 -13.91 9.17 2.33
C PHE A 244 -13.79 8.92 3.83
N VAL A 245 -14.33 7.80 4.33
CA VAL A 245 -14.20 7.43 5.75
C VAL A 245 -12.71 7.33 6.13
N VAL A 246 -11.88 6.71 5.30
CA VAL A 246 -10.43 6.63 5.54
C VAL A 246 -9.80 8.02 5.62
N VAL A 247 -10.10 8.91 4.68
CA VAL A 247 -9.53 10.27 4.66
C VAL A 247 -9.91 11.08 5.91
N PHE A 248 -11.12 10.89 6.46
CA PHE A 248 -11.57 11.63 7.64
C PHE A 248 -11.22 10.96 8.98
N ALA A 249 -11.21 9.62 9.04
CA ALA A 249 -11.00 8.89 10.29
C ALA A 249 -9.52 8.62 10.58
N MET A 250 -8.75 8.23 9.56
CA MET A 250 -7.37 7.77 9.76
C MET A 250 -6.38 8.82 10.24
N PRO A 251 -6.50 10.12 9.87
CA PRO A 251 -5.62 11.13 10.43
C PRO A 251 -5.70 11.23 11.96
N ALA A 252 -6.88 10.99 12.56
CA ALA A 252 -7.01 10.98 14.02
C ALA A 252 -6.18 9.86 14.66
N VAL A 253 -6.26 8.64 14.12
CA VAL A 253 -5.48 7.48 14.60
C VAL A 253 -3.97 7.75 14.49
N MET A 254 -3.53 8.30 13.36
CA MET A 254 -2.12 8.64 13.13
C MET A 254 -1.63 9.75 14.08
N ILE A 255 -2.48 10.74 14.39
CA ILE A 255 -2.12 11.80 15.35
C ILE A 255 -2.03 11.23 16.76
N THR A 256 -3.01 10.44 17.21
CA THR A 256 -3.00 9.80 18.53
C THR A 256 -1.77 8.91 18.72
N SER A 257 -1.42 8.08 17.72
CA SER A 257 -0.21 7.25 17.79
C SER A 257 1.07 8.11 17.80
N THR A 258 1.10 9.22 17.06
CA THR A 258 2.23 10.16 17.07
C THR A 258 2.36 10.85 18.44
N PHE A 259 1.26 11.27 19.06
CA PHE A 259 1.27 11.82 20.42
C PHE A 259 1.79 10.80 21.44
N LEU A 260 1.43 9.53 21.30
CA LEU A 260 1.98 8.48 22.16
C LEU A 260 3.51 8.33 21.97
N ILE A 261 4.00 8.41 20.73
CA ILE A 261 5.45 8.42 20.46
C ILE A 261 6.13 9.63 21.08
N LEU A 262 5.52 10.82 20.98
CA LEU A 262 6.08 12.04 21.58
C LEU A 262 6.14 11.93 23.10
N ASP A 263 5.08 11.41 23.75
CA ASP A 263 5.07 11.21 25.20
C ASP A 263 6.18 10.25 25.65
N ARG A 264 6.47 9.22 24.85
CA ARG A 264 7.47 8.19 25.16
C ARG A 264 8.91 8.55 24.79
N LEU A 265 9.13 9.28 23.69
CA LEU A 265 10.47 9.56 23.15
C LEU A 265 10.97 10.97 23.41
N VAL A 266 10.06 11.95 23.41
CA VAL A 266 10.37 13.37 23.58
C VAL A 266 10.05 13.84 25.00
N GLY A 267 9.17 13.13 25.70
CA GLY A 267 8.74 13.48 27.06
C GLY A 267 7.64 14.52 27.07
N THR A 268 6.77 14.54 26.06
CA THR A 268 5.51 15.28 26.17
C THR A 268 4.59 14.61 27.21
N HIS A 269 3.55 15.31 27.63
CA HIS A 269 2.63 14.86 28.69
C HIS A 269 1.17 14.97 28.24
N ILE A 270 0.89 14.53 27.02
CA ILE A 270 -0.46 14.62 26.44
C ILE A 270 -1.42 13.66 27.17
N PHE A 271 -0.95 12.45 27.44
CA PHE A 271 -1.74 11.38 28.04
C PHE A 271 -1.38 11.07 29.50
N ASN A 272 -0.40 11.78 30.08
CA ASN A 272 0.09 11.54 31.44
C ASN A 272 -0.71 12.34 32.48
N PRO A 273 -1.58 11.71 33.31
CA PRO A 273 -2.42 12.44 34.26
C PRO A 273 -1.64 13.08 35.40
N ALA A 274 -0.45 12.56 35.75
CA ALA A 274 0.39 13.13 36.81
C ALA A 274 0.94 14.52 36.44
N GLU A 275 1.10 14.78 35.15
CA GLU A 275 1.64 16.03 34.60
C GLU A 275 0.55 16.88 33.91
N GLY A 276 -0.73 16.59 34.18
CA GLY A 276 -1.88 17.35 33.69
C GLY A 276 -2.46 16.91 32.33
N GLY A 277 -1.97 15.81 31.75
CA GLY A 277 -2.56 15.16 30.58
C GLY A 277 -3.83 14.35 30.92
N ASP A 278 -4.47 13.76 29.92
CA ASP A 278 -5.68 12.95 30.11
C ASP A 278 -5.57 11.61 29.37
N ALA A 279 -5.65 10.50 30.13
CA ALA A 279 -5.62 9.16 29.55
C ALA A 279 -6.89 8.82 28.75
N LEU A 280 -8.02 9.47 29.05
CA LEU A 280 -9.29 9.28 28.31
C LEU A 280 -9.31 10.02 26.96
N LEU A 281 -8.34 10.89 26.71
CA LEU A 281 -8.19 11.58 25.43
C LEU A 281 -7.72 10.64 24.30
N PHE A 282 -7.10 9.51 24.65
CA PHE A 282 -6.57 8.52 23.71
C PHE A 282 -7.66 7.85 22.87
#